data_AF-A0A8B7NIM9-F1
#
_entry.id   AF-A0A8B7NIM9-F1
#
_cell.length_a   1.000
_cell.length_b   1.000
_cell.length_c   1.000
_cell.angle_alpha   90.00
_cell.angle_beta   90.00
_cell.angle_gamma   90.00
#
_symmetry.space_group_name_H-M   'P 1'
#
loop_
_entity.id
_entity.type
_entity.pdbx_description
1 polymer ?
#
loop_
_entity_poly.entity_id
_entity_poly.type
_entity_poly.pdbx_seq_one_letter_code
_entity_poly.pdbx_strand_id
1 'polypeptide(L)'
;MASGKAVHLMRDHPSHNAPILGGMFGVYQPPDMLHVFEDILHDLFILPSKIDQTNLARVMTRSFLDEHALQHSSFHCTLAGRSLPFPTQRQHGFFVGNPWYRPEYCCAPMTEECPLRCRPAAHPDWIYC
;
A
#
# COMPACT_ATOMS: atom_id res chain seq x y z
N MET A 1 -10.41 7.83 10.00
CA MET A 1 -9.98 6.40 9.90
C MET A 1 -9.86 5.81 11.29
N ALA A 2 -10.25 4.54 11.50
CA ALA A 2 -10.21 3.90 12.83
C ALA A 2 -8.79 3.76 13.42
N SER A 3 -7.76 3.73 12.56
CA SER A 3 -6.35 3.66 12.98
C SER A 3 -5.77 4.99 13.48
N GLY A 4 -6.47 6.11 13.33
CA GLY A 4 -5.94 7.45 13.59
C GLY A 4 -4.84 7.92 12.62
N LYS A 5 -4.49 7.10 11.63
CA LYS A 5 -3.49 7.44 10.60
C LYS A 5 -4.14 8.26 9.48
N ALA A 6 -3.37 9.16 8.89
CA ALA A 6 -3.82 10.04 7.80
C ALA A 6 -3.66 9.39 6.42
N VAL A 7 -2.72 8.46 6.27
CA VAL A 7 -2.48 7.73 5.02
C VAL A 7 -2.78 6.24 5.21
N HIS A 8 -3.34 5.59 4.19
CA HIS A 8 -3.52 4.14 4.14
C HIS A 8 -2.86 3.60 2.87
N LEU A 9 -1.93 2.64 3.00
CA LEU A 9 -1.22 1.99 1.90
C LEU A 9 -1.56 0.50 1.84
N MET A 10 -1.78 -0.04 0.65
CA MET A 10 -2.13 -1.45 0.43
C MET A 10 -1.19 -2.09 -0.61
N ARG A 11 -0.52 -3.20 -0.25
CA ARG A 11 0.41 -3.96 -1.12
C ARG A 11 0.11 -5.44 -1.08
N ASP A 12 -0.87 -5.84 -1.87
CA ASP A 12 -1.50 -7.16 -1.78
C ASP A 12 -1.05 -8.17 -2.86
N HIS A 13 0.09 -7.95 -3.52
CA HIS A 13 0.56 -8.80 -4.63
C HIS A 13 2.11 -8.84 -4.65
N PRO A 14 2.75 -9.93 -5.12
CA PRO A 14 4.22 -10.00 -5.24
C PRO A 14 4.83 -8.86 -6.06
N SER A 15 4.13 -8.36 -7.08
CA SER A 15 4.57 -7.22 -7.89
C SER A 15 4.31 -5.84 -7.26
N HIS A 16 3.61 -5.77 -6.12
CA HIS A 16 3.33 -4.54 -5.40
C HIS A 16 4.54 -4.04 -4.59
N ASN A 17 5.65 -3.81 -5.29
CA ASN A 17 6.98 -3.54 -4.73
C ASN A 17 7.37 -2.05 -4.71
N ALA A 18 6.45 -1.14 -5.04
CA ALA A 18 6.66 0.30 -4.86
C ALA A 18 6.29 0.73 -3.42
N PRO A 19 7.00 1.70 -2.81
CA PRO A 19 6.66 2.16 -1.47
C PRO A 19 5.23 2.67 -1.36
N ILE A 20 4.78 3.42 -2.36
CA ILE A 20 3.40 3.88 -2.55
C ILE A 20 3.03 3.53 -3.99
N LEU A 21 2.01 2.70 -4.15
CA LEU A 21 1.50 2.29 -5.45
C LEU A 21 0.44 3.26 -5.94
N GLY A 22 0.51 3.61 -7.23
CA GLY A 22 -0.57 4.31 -7.91
C GLY A 22 -1.89 3.56 -7.73
N GLY A 23 -2.90 4.25 -7.22
CA GLY A 23 -4.23 3.69 -6.96
C GLY A 23 -4.38 2.81 -5.71
N MET A 24 -3.31 2.37 -5.06
CA MET A 24 -3.38 1.50 -3.85
C MET A 24 -3.05 2.26 -2.56
N PHE A 25 -3.47 3.51 -2.50
CA PHE A 25 -3.40 4.32 -1.29
C PHE A 25 -4.63 5.22 -1.14
N GLY A 26 -4.89 5.65 0.09
CA GLY A 26 -5.89 6.65 0.42
C GLY A 26 -5.34 7.65 1.41
N VAL A 27 -5.82 8.89 1.31
CA VAL A 27 -5.45 10.00 2.20
C VAL A 27 -6.70 10.55 2.86
N TYR A 28 -6.66 10.65 4.18
CA TYR A 28 -7.57 11.42 5.00
C TYR A 28 -6.82 12.67 5.47
N GLN A 29 -7.40 13.84 5.26
CA GLN A 29 -6.77 15.12 5.59
C GLN A 29 -7.43 15.70 6.86
N PRO A 30 -6.93 15.39 8.07
CA PRO A 30 -7.43 16.03 9.28
C PRO A 30 -7.01 17.52 9.28
N PRO A 31 -7.77 18.40 9.97
CA PRO A 31 -7.56 19.85 9.93
C PRO A 31 -6.13 20.30 10.29
N ASP A 32 -5.49 19.61 11.24
CA ASP A 32 -4.13 19.88 11.71
C ASP A 32 -3.04 19.49 10.69
N MET A 33 -3.35 18.64 9.71
CA MET A 33 -2.43 18.22 8.66
C MET A 33 -2.71 18.84 7.29
N LEU A 34 -3.70 19.72 7.15
CA LEU A 34 -4.07 20.31 5.85
C LEU A 34 -2.87 20.95 5.15
N HIS A 35 -2.12 21.79 5.86
CA HIS A 35 -0.92 22.45 5.33
C HIS A 35 0.14 21.45 4.83
N VAL A 36 0.36 20.35 5.57
CA VAL A 36 1.30 19.30 5.16
C VAL A 36 0.87 18.65 3.84
N PHE A 37 -0.43 18.41 3.66
CA PHE A 37 -0.94 17.81 2.43
C PHE A 37 -0.97 18.80 1.26
N GLU A 38 -1.13 20.10 1.52
CA GLU A 38 -0.97 21.14 0.50
C GLU A 38 0.48 21.18 -0.02
N ASP A 39 1.47 21.12 0.87
CA ASP A 39 2.89 21.06 0.51
C ASP A 39 3.21 19.79 -0.30
N ILE A 40 2.73 18.62 0.17
CA ILE A 40 2.88 17.35 -0.56
C ILE A 40 2.26 17.46 -1.96
N LEU A 41 1.08 18.05 -2.09
CA LEU A 41 0.40 18.20 -3.37
C LEU A 41 1.17 19.15 -4.29
N HIS A 42 1.66 20.26 -3.76
CA HIS A 42 2.50 21.21 -4.50
C HIS A 42 3.74 20.50 -5.07
N ASP A 43 4.47 19.79 -4.22
CA ASP A 43 5.68 19.07 -4.59
C ASP A 43 5.41 17.98 -5.63
N LEU A 44 4.28 17.27 -5.53
CA LEU A 44 3.88 16.25 -6.51
C LEU A 44 3.77 16.81 -7.93
N PHE A 45 3.25 18.03 -8.09
CA PHE A 45 2.99 18.63 -9.39
C PHE A 45 4.23 19.29 -10.04
N ILE A 46 5.26 19.62 -9.25
CA ILE A 46 6.51 20.21 -9.77
C ILE A 46 7.57 19.15 -10.08
N LEU A 47 7.42 17.92 -9.58
CA LEU A 47 8.40 16.86 -9.80
C LEU A 47 8.39 16.35 -11.26
N PRO A 48 9.58 16.05 -11.83
CA PRO A 48 9.72 15.81 -13.27
C PRO A 48 9.37 14.39 -13.74
N SER A 49 9.19 13.43 -12.81
CA SER A 49 8.89 12.04 -13.20
C SER A 49 7.47 11.95 -13.75
N LYS A 50 7.31 11.29 -14.90
CA LYS A 50 5.99 10.89 -15.42
C LYS A 50 5.44 9.63 -14.75
N ILE A 51 6.23 8.99 -13.88
CA ILE A 51 5.85 7.82 -13.09
C ILE A 51 5.40 8.33 -11.72
N ASP A 52 4.10 8.22 -11.44
CA ASP A 52 3.43 8.73 -10.25
C ASP A 52 4.00 8.14 -8.93
N GLN A 53 4.18 6.82 -8.87
CA GLN A 53 4.74 6.11 -7.72
C GLN A 53 6.15 6.58 -7.35
N THR A 54 6.94 7.04 -8.33
CA THR A 54 8.27 7.63 -8.08
C THR A 54 8.15 8.98 -7.39
N ASN A 55 7.19 9.82 -7.80
CA ASN A 55 6.96 11.11 -7.16
C ASN A 55 6.34 10.95 -5.77
N LEU A 56 5.35 10.06 -5.63
CA LEU A 56 4.72 9.73 -4.35
C LEU A 56 5.77 9.32 -3.30
N ALA A 57 6.71 8.44 -3.67
CA ALA A 57 7.78 8.00 -2.76
C ALA A 57 8.79 9.11 -2.41
N ARG A 58 8.89 10.17 -3.22
CA ARG A 58 9.77 11.32 -2.94
C ARG A 58 9.13 12.30 -1.96
N VAL A 59 7.85 12.61 -2.15
CA VAL A 59 7.14 13.61 -1.33
C VAL A 59 6.66 13.04 0.00
N MET A 60 6.19 11.79 0.01
CA MET A 60 5.77 11.08 1.22
C MET A 60 6.91 10.19 1.65
N THR A 61 7.89 10.82 2.29
CA THR A 61 9.14 10.20 2.73
C THR A 61 8.89 9.03 3.69
N ARG A 62 9.89 8.16 3.85
CA ARG A 62 9.83 7.02 4.77
C ARG A 62 9.47 7.43 6.20
N SER A 63 10.06 8.50 6.71
CA SER A 63 9.76 9.02 8.07
C SER A 63 8.32 9.47 8.18
N PHE A 64 7.81 10.21 7.19
CA PHE A 64 6.41 10.60 7.14
C PHE A 64 5.48 9.39 7.13
N LEU A 65 5.78 8.36 6.34
CA LEU A 65 4.97 7.14 6.28
C LEU A 65 5.01 6.33 7.58
N ASP A 66 6.16 6.26 8.25
CA ASP A 66 6.27 5.56 9.53
C ASP A 66 5.42 6.24 10.63
N GLU A 67 5.26 7.55 10.57
CA GLU A 67 4.48 8.33 11.54
C GLU A 67 2.98 8.39 11.18
N HIS A 68 2.65 8.63 9.91
CA HIS A 68 1.29 9.01 9.51
C HIS A 68 0.54 7.95 8.69
N ALA A 69 1.16 6.83 8.32
CA ALA A 69 0.52 5.79 7.51
C ALA A 69 0.13 4.54 8.30
N LEU A 70 -1.05 4.01 7.98
CA LEU A 70 -1.41 2.60 8.15
C LEU A 70 -1.00 1.87 6.89
N GLN A 71 -0.27 0.78 7.03
CA GLN A 71 0.36 0.09 5.91
C GLN A 71 0.00 -1.39 5.95
N HIS A 72 -0.65 -1.92 4.92
CA HIS A 72 -0.88 -3.35 4.76
C HIS A 72 -0.02 -3.91 3.63
N SER A 73 0.62 -5.06 3.88
CA SER A 73 1.51 -5.69 2.91
C SER A 73 1.57 -7.21 3.10
N SER A 74 1.27 -7.95 2.03
CA SER A 74 1.27 -9.42 2.03
C SER A 74 2.66 -10.00 1.74
N PHE A 75 3.45 -9.32 0.90
CA PHE A 75 4.76 -9.80 0.41
C PHE A 75 5.93 -8.90 0.83
N HIS A 76 5.67 -7.60 0.99
CA HIS A 76 6.70 -6.56 1.12
C HIS A 76 6.61 -5.86 2.48
N CYS A 77 6.47 -6.61 3.57
CA CYS A 77 6.21 -6.05 4.90
C CYS A 77 7.35 -5.20 5.50
N THR A 78 8.51 -5.14 4.84
CA THR A 78 9.67 -4.31 5.25
C THR A 78 9.94 -3.13 4.31
N LEU A 79 9.22 -3.03 3.19
CA LEU A 79 9.55 -2.12 2.08
C LEU A 79 9.42 -0.63 2.46
N ALA A 80 8.28 -0.22 3.01
CA ALA A 80 7.93 1.19 3.16
C ALA A 80 7.54 1.61 4.58
N GLY A 81 7.74 0.75 5.56
CA GLY A 81 7.50 1.14 6.93
C GLY A 81 7.30 0.00 7.89
N ARG A 82 6.77 0.43 9.02
CA ARG A 82 5.78 -0.26 9.86
C ARG A 82 4.64 -0.91 9.08
N SER A 83 4.83 -1.98 8.29
CA SER A 83 3.68 -2.66 7.63
C SER A 83 3.07 -3.77 8.49
N LEU A 84 1.75 -3.80 8.50
CA LEU A 84 0.94 -4.87 9.04
C LEU A 84 0.58 -5.89 7.94
N PRO A 85 0.34 -7.15 8.30
CA PRO A 85 -0.30 -8.10 7.41
C PRO A 85 -1.73 -7.65 7.09
N PHE A 86 -2.33 -8.16 6.02
CA PHE A 86 -3.75 -7.95 5.78
C PHE A 86 -4.59 -8.62 6.89
N PRO A 87 -5.69 -7.98 7.33
CA PRO A 87 -6.50 -8.48 8.44
C PRO A 87 -7.44 -9.64 8.04
N THR A 88 -7.39 -10.09 6.80
CA THR A 88 -8.25 -11.12 6.23
C THR A 88 -7.45 -12.07 5.34
N GLN A 89 -7.81 -13.34 5.34
CA GLN A 89 -7.25 -14.31 4.40
C GLN A 89 -7.77 -14.04 2.97
N ARG A 90 -6.86 -14.11 2.00
CA ARG A 90 -7.18 -14.00 0.58
C ARG A 90 -8.14 -15.09 0.14
N GLN A 91 -9.17 -14.71 -0.62
CA GLN A 91 -10.15 -15.64 -1.17
C GLN A 91 -10.05 -15.67 -2.70
N HIS A 92 -10.07 -16.88 -3.29
CA HIS A 92 -10.11 -17.11 -4.74
C HIS A 92 -8.96 -16.44 -5.54
N GLY A 93 -7.82 -16.18 -4.91
CA GLY A 93 -6.68 -15.51 -5.55
C GLY A 93 -6.91 -14.03 -5.89
N PHE A 94 -7.98 -13.41 -5.38
CA PHE A 94 -8.25 -12.00 -5.59
C PHE A 94 -7.44 -11.12 -4.66
N PHE A 95 -6.95 -10.00 -5.17
CA PHE A 95 -6.10 -9.09 -4.43
C PHE A 95 -6.53 -7.64 -4.61
N VAL A 96 -6.17 -6.79 -3.64
CA VAL A 96 -6.40 -5.36 -3.69
C VAL A 96 -5.61 -4.77 -4.85
N GLY A 97 -6.32 -4.18 -5.81
CA GLY A 97 -5.73 -3.64 -7.04
C GLY A 97 -5.71 -4.59 -8.23
N ASN A 98 -6.38 -5.75 -8.13
CA ASN A 98 -6.53 -6.66 -9.25
C ASN A 98 -7.21 -5.95 -10.45
N PRO A 99 -6.58 -5.87 -11.64
CA PRO A 99 -7.08 -5.14 -12.79
C PRO A 99 -8.14 -5.93 -13.57
N TRP A 100 -9.30 -6.16 -12.95
CA TRP A 100 -10.43 -6.90 -13.55
C TRP A 100 -10.94 -6.34 -14.88
N TYR A 101 -10.69 -5.07 -15.16
CA TYR A 101 -11.11 -4.40 -16.38
C TYR A 101 -10.24 -4.76 -17.61
N ARG A 102 -9.11 -5.45 -17.42
CA ARG A 102 -8.23 -5.86 -18.53
C ARG A 102 -8.32 -7.37 -18.74
N PRO A 103 -8.85 -7.85 -19.88
CA PRO A 103 -8.98 -9.27 -20.17
C PRO A 103 -7.68 -10.08 -19.99
N GLU A 104 -6.52 -9.47 -20.30
CA GLU A 104 -5.21 -10.14 -20.17
C GLU A 104 -4.79 -10.43 -18.71
N TYR A 105 -5.37 -9.72 -17.75
CA TYR A 105 -4.98 -9.77 -16.32
C TYR A 105 -6.14 -10.13 -15.40
N CYS A 106 -7.38 -9.91 -15.84
CA CYS A 106 -8.55 -10.40 -15.16
C CYS A 106 -8.54 -11.93 -15.22
N CYS A 107 -8.98 -12.58 -14.16
CA CYS A 107 -9.15 -14.03 -14.09
C CYS A 107 -7.88 -14.89 -13.90
N ALA A 108 -6.67 -14.32 -13.84
CA ALA A 108 -5.52 -15.06 -13.32
C ALA A 108 -5.52 -14.97 -11.77
N PRO A 109 -5.88 -16.03 -11.03
CA PRO A 109 -5.82 -16.00 -9.57
C PRO A 109 -4.35 -15.87 -9.15
N MET A 110 -4.09 -15.00 -8.17
CA MET A 110 -2.79 -14.98 -7.52
C MET A 110 -2.65 -16.23 -6.64
N THR A 111 -1.60 -17.02 -6.90
CA THR A 111 -1.37 -18.34 -6.30
C THR A 111 -0.06 -18.42 -5.52
N GLU A 112 0.66 -17.30 -5.40
CA GLU A 112 1.91 -17.24 -4.63
C GLU A 112 1.61 -17.19 -3.14
N GLU A 113 2.33 -17.99 -2.36
CA GLU A 113 2.22 -17.96 -0.90
C GLU A 113 2.89 -16.72 -0.32
N CYS A 114 2.23 -16.09 0.65
CA CYS A 114 2.83 -15.04 1.45
C CYS A 114 4.06 -15.52 2.19
N PRO A 115 5.14 -14.72 2.25
CA PRO A 115 6.27 -14.98 3.14
C PRO A 115 5.81 -15.09 4.59
N LEU A 116 6.28 -16.11 5.32
CA LEU A 116 5.90 -16.36 6.71
C LEU A 116 5.99 -15.11 7.60
N ARG A 117 7.04 -14.30 7.42
CA ARG A 117 7.26 -13.05 8.17
C ARG A 117 6.22 -11.95 7.92
N CYS A 118 5.48 -12.02 6.82
CA CYS A 118 4.47 -11.04 6.43
C CYS A 118 3.04 -11.56 6.67
N ARG A 119 2.88 -12.74 7.28
CA ARG A 119 1.57 -13.28 7.68
C ARG A 119 1.12 -12.71 9.03
N PRO A 120 -0.18 -12.69 9.35
CA PRO A 120 -0.65 -12.40 10.68
C PRO A 120 -0.02 -13.33 11.72
N ALA A 121 0.52 -12.76 12.80
CA ALA A 121 1.11 -13.55 13.88
C ALA A 121 0.10 -14.51 14.53
N ALA A 122 -1.18 -14.14 14.55
CA ALA A 122 -2.27 -14.97 15.05
C ALA A 122 -2.75 -16.04 14.04
N HIS A 123 -2.40 -15.89 12.75
CA HIS A 123 -2.83 -16.78 11.66
C HIS A 123 -1.66 -17.09 10.70
N PRO A 124 -0.61 -17.79 11.17
CA PRO A 124 0.52 -18.17 10.31
C PRO A 124 0.13 -19.19 9.22
N ASP A 125 -1.01 -19.86 9.39
CA ASP A 125 -1.65 -20.80 8.47
C ASP A 125 -2.32 -20.11 7.27
N TRP A 126 -2.53 -18.79 7.32
CA TRP A 126 -2.99 -18.01 6.17
C TRP A 126 -1.85 -17.85 5.16
N ILE A 127 -1.57 -18.92 4.42
CA ILE A 127 -0.54 -18.96 3.38
C ILE A 127 -0.90 -18.06 2.20
N TYR A 128 -2.19 -17.82 1.98
CA TYR A 128 -2.72 -16.79 1.11
C TYR A 128 -3.27 -15.66 1.97
N CYS A 129 -2.35 -14.76 2.33
CA CYS A 129 -2.64 -13.41 2.72
C CYS A 129 -2.50 -12.51 1.48
#